data_AF-A0A436QLD7-F1
#
_entry.id   AF-A0A436QLD7-F1
#
_cell.length_a   1.000
_cell.length_b   1.000
_cell.length_c   1.000
_cell.angle_alpha   90.00
_cell.angle_beta   90.00
_cell.angle_gamma   90.00
#
_symmetry.space_group_name_H-M   'P 1'
#
loop_
_entity.id
_entity.type
_entity.pdbx_description
1 polymer ?
#
loop_
_entity_poly.entity_id
_entity_poly.type
_entity_poly.pdbx_seq_one_letter_code
_entity_poly.pdbx_strand_id
1 'polypeptide(L)'
;MTVTLRNVDIPDFGLPVERPAIPAATYETRCARAINKSGADWLVVYADREHAANIAFLTGFEPRFEEALLLLGKAGQRIIV
;
A
#
# COMPACT_ATOMS: atom_id res chain seq x y z
N MET A 1 19.20 9.59 -34.37
CA MET A 1 19.17 8.66 -33.23
C MET A 1 18.58 7.36 -33.74
N THR A 2 19.35 6.28 -33.76
CA THR A 2 18.95 5.02 -34.42
C THR A 2 18.41 4.06 -33.36
N VAL A 3 17.12 3.74 -33.43
CA VAL A 3 16.50 2.72 -32.56
C VAL A 3 16.56 1.38 -33.29
N THR A 4 17.08 0.35 -32.64
CA THR A 4 17.20 -1.00 -33.20
C THR A 4 16.41 -1.98 -32.34
N LEU A 5 15.47 -2.69 -32.96
CA LEU A 5 14.73 -3.76 -32.29
C LEU A 5 15.65 -4.98 -32.14
N ARG A 6 15.66 -5.60 -30.96
CA ARG A 6 16.33 -6.88 -30.70
C ARG A 6 15.36 -7.81 -29.99
N ASN A 7 15.42 -9.09 -30.32
CA ASN A 7 14.78 -10.12 -29.51
C ASN A 7 15.70 -10.44 -28.33
N VAL A 8 15.09 -10.55 -27.15
CA VAL A 8 15.77 -10.91 -25.91
C VAL A 8 14.98 -12.05 -25.29
N ASP A 9 15.66 -13.13 -24.96
CA ASP A 9 15.04 -14.25 -24.26
C ASP A 9 14.76 -13.86 -22.81
N ILE A 10 13.55 -14.15 -22.34
CA ILE A 10 13.16 -13.91 -20.95
C ILE A 10 13.76 -15.01 -20.09
N PRO A 11 14.46 -14.69 -18.98
CA PRO A 11 15.00 -15.72 -18.09
C PRO A 11 13.87 -16.49 -17.40
N ASP A 12 14.14 -17.74 -17.05
CA ASP A 12 13.22 -18.53 -16.22
C ASP A 12 13.21 -17.96 -14.79
N PHE A 13 12.08 -17.41 -14.38
CA PHE A 13 11.86 -16.87 -13.04
C PHE A 13 11.34 -17.93 -12.05
N GLY A 14 10.99 -19.11 -12.52
CA GLY A 14 10.30 -20.15 -11.74
C GLY A 14 8.88 -19.75 -11.32
N LEU A 15 8.24 -20.64 -10.55
CA LEU A 15 6.94 -20.39 -9.93
C LEU A 15 7.13 -20.18 -8.42
N PRO A 16 6.63 -19.08 -7.85
CA PRO A 16 6.64 -18.90 -6.40
C PRO A 16 5.77 -19.98 -5.74
N VAL A 17 6.37 -20.84 -4.92
CA VAL A 17 5.66 -21.88 -4.16
C VAL A 17 4.99 -21.33 -2.90
N GLU A 18 5.44 -20.17 -2.43
CA GLU A 18 4.94 -19.53 -1.23
C GLU A 18 4.68 -18.04 -1.48
N ARG A 19 3.59 -17.54 -0.90
CA ARG A 19 3.30 -16.10 -0.90
C ARG A 19 3.98 -15.46 0.31
N PRO A 20 4.84 -14.44 0.12
CA PRO A 20 5.42 -13.70 1.24
C PRO A 20 4.33 -13.12 2.15
N ALA A 21 4.41 -13.41 3.44
CA ALA A 21 3.55 -12.81 4.44
C ALA A 21 4.15 -11.50 4.93
N ILE A 22 3.33 -10.44 5.01
CA ILE A 22 3.72 -9.18 5.66
C ILE A 22 3.24 -9.26 7.12
N PRO A 23 4.14 -9.22 8.11
CA PRO A 23 3.75 -9.25 9.52
C PRO A 23 2.85 -8.05 9.88
N ALA A 24 1.84 -8.28 10.73
CA ALA A 24 0.91 -7.23 11.19
C ALA A 24 1.63 -5.99 11.77
N ALA A 25 2.71 -6.22 12.52
CA ALA A 25 3.56 -5.16 13.09
C ALA A 25 4.14 -4.19 12.03
N THR A 26 4.29 -4.64 10.78
CA THR A 26 4.76 -3.80 9.67
C THR A 26 3.74 -2.72 9.35
N TYR A 27 2.46 -3.10 9.27
CA TYR A 27 1.36 -2.16 9.01
C TYR A 27 1.18 -1.18 10.18
N GLU A 28 1.26 -1.68 11.41
CA GLU A 28 1.21 -0.83 12.60
C GLU A 28 2.30 0.23 12.62
N THR A 29 3.53 -0.17 12.30
CA THR A 29 4.68 0.74 12.22
C THR A 29 4.48 1.79 11.13
N ARG A 30 3.94 1.41 9.96
CA ARG A 30 3.68 2.34 8.86
C ARG A 30 2.60 3.36 9.23
N CYS A 31 1.49 2.93 9.81
CA CYS A 31 0.42 3.81 10.28
C CYS A 31 0.92 4.80 11.35
N ALA A 32 1.63 4.31 12.36
CA ALA A 32 2.19 5.16 13.42
C ALA A 32 3.17 6.19 12.85
N ARG A 33 4.04 5.77 11.93
CA ARG A 33 4.97 6.69 11.25
C ARG A 33 4.24 7.74 10.41
N ALA A 34 3.15 7.37 9.73
CA ALA A 34 2.40 8.27 8.87
C ALA A 34 1.74 9.41 9.67
N ILE A 35 0.99 9.09 10.73
CA ILE A 35 0.35 10.11 11.59
C ILE A 35 1.38 10.96 12.35
N ASN A 36 2.47 10.36 12.84
CA ASN A 36 3.50 11.12 13.55
C ASN A 36 4.23 12.11 12.62
N LYS A 37 4.44 11.74 11.35
CA LYS A 37 5.08 12.61 10.36
C LYS A 37 4.17 13.72 9.83
N SER A 38 2.85 13.53 9.85
CA SER A 38 1.94 14.57 9.37
C SER A 38 1.87 15.78 10.31
N GLY A 39 2.19 15.59 11.59
CA GLY A 39 2.05 16.62 12.63
C GLY A 39 0.60 16.98 12.95
N ALA A 40 -0.37 16.23 12.42
CA ALA A 40 -1.80 16.47 12.57
C ALA A 40 -2.42 15.60 13.68
N ASP A 41 -3.60 15.98 14.15
CA ASP A 41 -4.41 15.15 15.05
C ASP A 41 -5.03 13.94 14.32
N TRP A 42 -5.36 14.14 13.05
CA TRP A 42 -5.92 13.14 12.16
C TRP A 42 -5.23 13.18 10.80
N LEU A 43 -5.03 12.01 10.21
CA LEU A 43 -4.60 11.82 8.83
C LEU A 43 -5.66 10.98 8.12
N VAL A 44 -6.22 11.52 7.04
CA VAL A 44 -7.19 10.82 6.19
C VAL A 44 -6.48 10.37 4.92
N VAL A 45 -6.61 9.09 4.59
CA VAL A 45 -6.06 8.50 3.37
C VAL A 45 -7.23 8.07 2.51
N TYR A 46 -7.40 8.77 1.40
CA TYR A 46 -8.39 8.47 0.38
C TYR A 46 -7.87 7.39 -0.57
N ALA A 47 -8.76 6.47 -0.94
CA ALA A 47 -8.47 5.34 -1.79
C ALA A 47 -9.63 5.07 -2.76
N ASP A 48 -9.57 5.71 -3.92
CA ASP A 48 -10.25 5.26 -5.13
C ASP A 48 -9.36 4.28 -5.92
N ARG A 49 -9.74 4.01 -7.16
CA ARG A 49 -8.99 3.13 -8.07
C ARG A 49 -7.55 3.59 -8.29
N GLU A 50 -7.32 4.89 -8.38
CA GLU A 50 -6.03 5.50 -8.65
C GLU A 50 -5.14 5.54 -7.38
N HIS A 51 -5.75 5.60 -6.19
CA HIS A 51 -5.06 5.78 -4.92
C HIS A 51 -5.11 4.57 -3.97
N ALA A 52 -5.72 3.46 -4.38
CA ALA A 52 -5.85 2.23 -3.59
C ALA A 52 -4.50 1.69 -3.03
N ALA A 53 -3.38 1.98 -3.71
CA ALA A 53 -2.06 1.60 -3.23
C ALA A 53 -1.69 2.23 -1.87
N ASN A 54 -2.21 3.42 -1.55
CA ASN A 54 -1.92 4.10 -0.29
C ASN A 54 -2.55 3.37 0.90
N ILE A 55 -3.84 3.00 0.79
CA ILE A 55 -4.52 2.24 1.84
C ILE A 55 -3.94 0.82 1.94
N ALA A 56 -3.70 0.16 0.80
CA ALA A 56 -3.10 -1.18 0.78
C ALA A 56 -1.70 -1.21 1.41
N PHE A 57 -0.89 -0.16 1.22
CA PHE A 57 0.41 -0.05 1.87
C PHE A 57 0.29 0.03 3.41
N LEU A 58 -0.72 0.73 3.92
CA LEU A 58 -0.92 0.99 5.33
C LEU A 58 -1.67 -0.13 6.06
N THR A 59 -2.54 -0.86 5.37
CA THR A 59 -3.47 -1.82 6.01
C THR A 59 -3.50 -3.19 5.36
N GLY A 60 -2.98 -3.33 4.13
CA GLY A 60 -3.18 -4.53 3.31
C GLY A 60 -4.60 -4.69 2.75
N PHE A 61 -5.49 -3.74 3.02
CA PHE A 61 -6.84 -3.69 2.48
C PHE A 61 -6.83 -3.11 1.06
N GLU A 62 -7.52 -3.76 0.14
CA GLU A 62 -7.73 -3.29 -1.22
C GLU A 62 -9.24 -3.07 -1.41
N PRO A 63 -9.70 -1.82 -1.58
CA PRO A 63 -11.10 -1.56 -1.90
C PRO A 63 -11.37 -2.11 -3.30
N ARG A 64 -12.26 -3.10 -3.41
CA ARG A 64 -12.41 -3.85 -4.66
C ARG A 64 -13.15 -3.09 -5.76
N PHE A 65 -14.08 -2.17 -5.44
CA PHE A 65 -14.83 -1.41 -6.46
C PHE A 65 -15.38 -0.03 -6.01
N GLU A 66 -15.14 0.41 -4.77
CA GLU A 66 -15.65 1.69 -4.24
C GLU A 66 -14.53 2.52 -3.62
N GLU A 67 -14.82 3.78 -3.33
CA GLU A 67 -13.94 4.66 -2.57
C GLU A 67 -13.86 4.18 -1.11
N ALA A 68 -12.67 4.21 -0.53
CA ALA A 68 -12.47 3.96 0.90
C ALA A 68 -11.73 5.12 1.55
N LEU A 69 -12.01 5.32 2.84
CA LEU A 69 -11.26 6.26 3.69
C LEU A 69 -10.61 5.50 4.84
N LEU A 70 -9.30 5.60 4.96
CA LEU A 70 -8.60 5.26 6.20
C LEU A 70 -8.37 6.53 7.01
N LEU A 71 -8.92 6.59 8.22
CA LEU A 71 -8.66 7.64 9.18
C LEU A 71 -7.69 7.12 10.24
N LEU A 72 -6.57 7.83 10.41
CA LEU A 72 -5.57 7.57 11.43
C LEU A 72 -5.58 8.71 12.45
N GLY A 73 -5.79 8.38 13.71
CA GLY A 73 -5.73 9.32 14.83
C GLY A 73 -4.57 9.03 15.78
N LYS A 74 -4.41 9.91 16.77
CA LYS A 74 -3.44 9.73 17.86
C LYS A 74 -3.74 8.47 18.68
N ALA A 75 -2.75 8.03 19.46
CA ALA A 75 -2.85 6.86 20.33
C ALA A 75 -3.31 5.56 19.62
N GLY A 76 -3.05 5.45 18.31
CA GLY A 76 -3.35 4.23 17.55
C GLY A 76 -4.80 4.11 17.07
N GLN A 77 -5.59 5.19 17.11
CA GLN A 77 -6.95 5.20 16.56
C GLN A 77 -6.94 4.96 15.04
N ARG A 78 -7.81 4.05 14.58
CA ARG A 78 -7.91 3.66 13.16
C ARG A 78 -9.34 3.34 12.80
N ILE A 79 -9.83 3.92 11.71
CA ILE A 79 -11.16 3.65 11.15
C ILE A 79 -10.99 3.44 9.65
N ILE A 80 -11.60 2.39 9.11
CA ILE A 80 -11.79 2.22 7.67
C ILE A 80 -13.29 2.40 7.42
N VAL A 81 -13.61 3.30 6.51
CA VAL A 81 -14.95 3.49 5.94
C VAL A 81 -14.94 2.94 4.54
#